data_AF-A0A8S4R2D8-F1
#
_entry.id   AF-A0A8S4R2D8-F1
#
_cell.length_a   1.000
_cell.length_b   1.000
_cell.length_c   1.000
_cell.angle_alpha   90.00
_cell.angle_beta   90.00
_cell.angle_gamma   90.00
#
_symmetry.space_group_name_H-M   'P 1'
#
loop_
_entity.id
_entity.type
_entity.pdbx_description
1 polymer ?
#
loop_
_entity_poly.entity_id
_entity_poly.type
_entity_poly.pdbx_seq_one_letter_code
_entity_poly.pdbx_strand_id
1 'polypeptide(L)'
;MYSQIFRTTDLDSRPSSPNQTDLNTSVVSRGKHVHFAPDLDSILVSLDEEGVAGFLQQQRDISLDIKNELEHSLKRLRNEAQDLLELSARLTNSKARQESKMLESNTVQIKELEEDLDYKQKPCENCKLQIKNMEESMSDCLKRENLLRSDLEAALVKIAQLLEERDSAHSDVIAEGYGTGAGAGACRSLDDVSSPRTQLSRLAHDLDAALRDRDDMQQQLEAANRQLKSTRLFVEEQAAEREAERDEFAARLHEGREENSRLAARLQTNARILGEVEQLETQTREMNQIITDLETRKAAADEQLKTTEEKITLLRDIIANLENQLEQKTVRETEVLEQLEEMRKTIDERDSKMRAVLGELESLRSERVDQSEVTCLKCCQEEDRYAEMVEKVKEQARWLEDKLARCTRRLERAHERSSACTSERTEDVSLREQKDTHLEMKSPEWSPRVEPLCELARVWARLEAHSRAADTALKRIADLEMQRAQLKDVAQRNRNNLTTGDASQVLRRRNVADTALRLASFLKLTMIDI
;
A
#
# COMPACT_ATOMS: atom_id res chain seq x y z
N MET A 1 12.82 -22.80 -37.98
CA MET A 1 13.26 -23.28 -36.64
C MET A 1 12.81 -22.22 -35.64
N TYR A 2 11.87 -22.38 -34.73
CA TYR A 2 11.03 -23.48 -34.28
C TYR A 2 9.66 -22.85 -33.93
N SER A 3 8.59 -23.36 -34.53
CA SER A 3 7.21 -23.23 -34.01
C SER A 3 6.77 -24.64 -33.64
N GLN A 4 5.99 -24.74 -32.55
CA GLN A 4 5.21 -25.91 -32.05
C GLN A 4 5.67 -26.40 -30.68
N ILE A 5 4.99 -25.95 -29.63
CA ILE A 5 4.57 -26.80 -28.51
C ILE A 5 3.19 -26.32 -28.05
N PHE A 6 2.13 -26.92 -28.60
CA PHE A 6 0.83 -27.05 -27.92
C PHE A 6 0.77 -28.51 -27.48
N ARG A 7 0.74 -28.76 -26.17
CA ARG A 7 0.35 -30.06 -25.60
C ARG A 7 -1.01 -29.90 -24.95
N THR A 8 -2.00 -30.52 -25.56
CA THR A 8 -3.28 -30.91 -24.97
C THR A 8 -3.01 -31.94 -23.87
N THR A 9 -3.53 -31.71 -22.68
CA THR A 9 -3.66 -32.73 -21.63
C THR A 9 -5.13 -33.05 -21.47
N ASP A 10 -5.53 -34.19 -22.02
CA ASP A 10 -6.76 -34.89 -21.67
C ASP A 10 -6.64 -35.41 -20.23
N LEU A 11 -7.66 -35.14 -19.41
CA LEU A 11 -7.87 -35.76 -18.10
C LEU A 11 -9.33 -36.19 -18.00
N ASP A 12 -9.65 -37.28 -18.70
CA ASP A 12 -10.77 -38.16 -18.35
C ASP A 12 -10.24 -39.18 -17.34
N SER A 13 -10.59 -39.02 -16.06
CA SER A 13 -10.42 -40.05 -15.03
C SER A 13 -11.36 -39.76 -13.86
N ARG A 14 -12.61 -40.23 -14.00
CA ARG A 14 -13.54 -40.41 -12.88
C ARG A 14 -13.19 -41.73 -12.19
N PRO A 15 -12.93 -41.77 -10.87
CA PRO A 15 -12.98 -43.03 -10.14
C PRO A 15 -14.45 -43.39 -9.87
N SER A 16 -14.85 -44.54 -10.42
CA SER A 16 -16.13 -45.20 -10.19
C SER A 16 -16.28 -45.60 -8.72
N SER A 17 -17.47 -45.34 -8.16
CA SER A 17 -17.93 -45.85 -6.87
C SER A 17 -17.94 -47.38 -6.85
N PRO A 18 -17.52 -48.06 -5.77
CA PRO A 18 -17.70 -49.49 -5.67
C PRO A 18 -19.14 -49.82 -5.25
N ASN A 19 -19.79 -50.66 -6.05
CA ASN A 19 -21.03 -51.36 -5.71
C ASN A 19 -20.78 -52.26 -4.49
N GLN A 20 -21.59 -52.09 -3.44
CA GLN A 20 -21.75 -53.08 -2.37
C GLN A 20 -23.08 -53.82 -2.59
N THR A 21 -22.99 -54.96 -3.26
CA THR A 21 -23.95 -56.05 -3.14
C THR A 21 -23.15 -57.34 -3.04
N ASP A 22 -23.65 -58.25 -2.20
CA ASP A 22 -23.21 -59.63 -1.99
C ASP A 22 -22.15 -59.84 -0.92
N LEU A 23 -22.60 -59.95 0.33
CA LEU A 23 -22.04 -60.91 1.29
C LEU A 23 -23.14 -61.34 2.27
N ASN A 24 -23.82 -62.44 1.94
CA ASN A 24 -24.55 -63.24 2.90
C ASN A 24 -24.37 -64.70 2.50
N THR A 25 -23.53 -65.43 3.23
CA THR A 25 -23.78 -66.77 3.80
C THR A 25 -22.46 -67.40 4.25
N SER A 26 -22.27 -67.55 5.56
CA SER A 26 -21.59 -68.73 6.12
C SER A 26 -21.94 -68.90 7.60
N VAL A 27 -22.39 -70.12 7.90
CA VAL A 27 -22.93 -70.66 9.15
C VAL A 27 -21.78 -71.17 10.01
N VAL A 28 -21.56 -70.66 11.24
CA VAL A 28 -20.92 -71.39 12.36
C VAL A 28 -21.34 -70.81 13.74
N SER A 29 -21.97 -71.68 14.55
CA SER A 29 -21.94 -71.83 16.02
C SER A 29 -22.69 -70.91 16.99
N ARG A 30 -23.43 -71.61 17.86
CA ARG A 30 -24.18 -71.18 19.05
C ARG A 30 -23.32 -70.41 20.07
N GLY A 31 -23.48 -69.09 20.08
CA GLY A 31 -23.30 -68.21 21.23
C GLY A 31 -24.49 -67.26 21.28
N LYS A 32 -24.88 -66.74 22.45
CA LYS A 32 -25.96 -65.74 22.56
C LYS A 32 -25.54 -64.47 21.81
N HIS A 33 -25.85 -64.41 20.52
CA HIS A 33 -25.76 -63.19 19.73
C HIS A 33 -26.83 -62.24 20.26
N VAL A 34 -26.37 -61.15 20.89
CA VAL A 34 -27.22 -59.98 21.10
C VAL A 34 -27.46 -59.41 19.72
N HIS A 35 -28.61 -59.73 19.13
CA HIS A 35 -29.05 -59.04 17.94
C HIS A 35 -29.34 -57.59 18.35
N PHE A 36 -28.43 -56.69 17.99
CA PHE A 36 -28.76 -55.28 17.82
C PHE A 36 -29.62 -55.14 16.55
N ALA A 37 -30.78 -55.79 16.54
CA ALA A 37 -31.85 -55.36 15.68
C ALA A 37 -32.44 -54.15 16.41
N PRO A 38 -32.39 -52.93 15.83
CA PRO A 38 -33.20 -51.83 16.33
C PRO A 38 -34.63 -52.35 16.49
N ASP A 39 -35.31 -51.96 17.55
CA ASP A 39 -36.74 -52.22 17.67
C ASP A 39 -37.44 -51.40 16.58
N LEU A 40 -37.50 -51.98 15.38
CA LEU A 40 -38.03 -51.34 14.20
C LEU A 40 -39.51 -51.05 14.38
N ASP A 41 -40.25 -51.87 15.14
CA ASP A 41 -41.65 -51.59 15.45
C ASP A 41 -41.78 -50.39 16.38
N SER A 42 -40.96 -50.26 17.43
CA SER A 42 -40.95 -49.03 18.26
C SER A 42 -40.50 -47.80 17.48
N ILE A 43 -39.56 -47.94 16.54
CA ILE A 43 -39.09 -46.84 15.70
C ILE A 43 -40.18 -46.46 14.68
N LEU A 44 -40.77 -47.43 13.99
CA LEU A 44 -41.85 -47.25 13.00
C LEU A 44 -43.15 -46.73 13.65
N VAL A 45 -43.46 -47.11 14.88
CA VAL A 45 -44.60 -46.57 15.66
C VAL A 45 -44.33 -45.15 16.17
N SER A 46 -43.06 -44.78 16.38
CA SER A 46 -42.65 -43.40 16.74
C SER A 46 -42.45 -42.48 15.53
N LEU A 47 -42.31 -43.06 14.33
CA LEU A 47 -42.24 -42.36 13.06
C LEU A 47 -43.66 -42.18 12.54
N ASP A 48 -44.32 -41.11 12.98
CA ASP A 48 -45.58 -40.69 12.37
C ASP A 48 -45.34 -40.36 10.88
N GLU A 49 -46.15 -40.92 9.97
CA GLU A 49 -46.00 -40.76 8.51
C GLU A 49 -46.05 -39.29 8.07
N GLU A 50 -46.79 -38.46 8.78
CA GLU A 50 -46.95 -37.02 8.59
C GLU A 50 -45.69 -36.25 9.03
N GLY A 51 -45.05 -36.66 10.13
CA GLY A 51 -43.79 -36.12 10.64
C GLY A 51 -42.59 -36.49 9.76
N VAL A 52 -42.55 -37.71 9.24
CA VAL A 52 -41.50 -38.16 8.29
C VAL A 52 -41.69 -37.50 6.92
N ALA A 53 -42.92 -37.41 6.44
CA ALA A 53 -43.23 -36.66 5.22
C ALA A 53 -42.87 -35.17 5.37
N GLY A 54 -43.16 -34.56 6.53
CA GLY A 54 -42.77 -33.19 6.86
C GLY A 54 -41.26 -33.00 6.89
N PHE A 55 -40.51 -33.93 7.48
CA PHE A 55 -39.04 -33.88 7.50
C PHE A 55 -38.42 -34.05 6.11
N LEU A 56 -38.93 -34.98 5.29
CA LEU A 56 -38.47 -35.18 3.91
C LEU A 56 -38.82 -34.00 3.01
N GLN A 57 -39.99 -33.38 3.21
CA GLN A 57 -40.38 -32.15 2.53
C GLN A 57 -39.46 -31.00 2.94
N GLN A 58 -39.19 -30.83 4.24
CA GLN A 58 -38.24 -29.84 4.72
C GLN A 58 -36.83 -30.07 4.18
N GLN A 59 -36.38 -31.32 4.05
CA GLN A 59 -35.08 -31.63 3.45
C GLN A 59 -35.03 -31.32 1.95
N ARG A 60 -36.13 -31.55 1.22
CA ARG A 60 -36.26 -31.15 -0.19
C ARG A 60 -36.26 -29.63 -0.34
N ASP A 61 -36.95 -28.92 0.54
CA ASP A 61 -37.02 -27.46 0.52
C ASP A 61 -35.63 -26.86 0.81
N ILE A 62 -34.91 -27.37 1.82
CA ILE A 62 -33.52 -26.98 2.10
C ILE A 62 -32.61 -27.29 0.91
N SER A 63 -32.77 -28.45 0.27
CA SER A 63 -31.97 -28.83 -0.90
C SER A 63 -32.28 -27.92 -2.10
N LEU A 64 -33.54 -27.49 -2.26
CA LEU A 64 -33.96 -26.55 -3.28
C LEU A 64 -33.39 -25.15 -3.01
N ASP A 65 -33.40 -24.70 -1.75
CA ASP A 65 -32.83 -23.42 -1.34
C ASP A 65 -31.31 -23.38 -1.56
N ILE A 66 -30.60 -24.44 -1.17
CA ILE A 66 -29.15 -24.56 -1.43
C ILE A 66 -28.89 -24.54 -2.94
N LYS A 67 -29.69 -25.25 -3.74
CA LYS A 67 -29.54 -25.25 -5.20
C LYS A 67 -29.78 -23.84 -5.78
N ASN A 68 -30.80 -23.14 -5.32
CA ASN A 68 -31.12 -21.78 -5.76
C ASN A 68 -30.00 -20.80 -5.39
N GLU A 69 -29.46 -20.91 -4.18
CA GLU A 69 -28.36 -20.06 -3.69
C GLU A 69 -27.05 -20.33 -4.46
N LEU A 70 -26.79 -21.61 -4.78
CA LEU A 70 -25.66 -22.00 -5.61
C LEU A 70 -25.80 -21.44 -7.03
N GLU A 71 -27.00 -21.49 -7.61
CA GLU A 71 -27.28 -20.95 -8.93
C GLU A 71 -27.13 -19.41 -8.96
N HIS A 72 -27.58 -18.71 -7.91
CA HIS A 72 -27.35 -17.28 -7.75
C HIS A 72 -25.86 -16.95 -7.61
N SER A 73 -25.13 -17.73 -6.82
CA SER A 73 -23.69 -17.55 -6.61
C SER A 73 -22.90 -17.78 -7.91
N LEU A 74 -23.24 -18.81 -8.68
CA LEU A 74 -22.63 -19.09 -9.98
C LEU A 74 -22.96 -18.00 -11.01
N LYS A 75 -24.18 -17.47 -11.00
CA LYS A 75 -24.58 -16.38 -11.89
C LYS A 75 -23.82 -15.08 -11.55
N ARG A 76 -23.68 -14.76 -10.26
CA ARG A 76 -22.85 -13.64 -9.80
C ARG A 76 -21.40 -13.80 -10.22
N LEU A 77 -20.82 -14.98 -9.99
CA LEU A 77 -19.43 -15.27 -10.35
C LEU A 77 -19.20 -15.11 -11.86
N ARG A 78 -20.14 -15.58 -12.70
CA ARG A 78 -20.07 -15.36 -14.15
C ARG A 78 -20.10 -13.88 -14.53
N ASN A 79 -20.97 -13.10 -13.90
CA ASN A 79 -21.04 -11.66 -14.15
C ASN A 79 -19.75 -10.95 -13.70
N GLU A 80 -19.26 -11.24 -12.50
CA GLU A 80 -18.01 -10.67 -11.97
C GLU A 80 -16.80 -11.05 -12.86
N ALA A 81 -16.74 -12.29 -13.36
CA ALA A 81 -15.72 -12.71 -14.31
C ALA A 81 -15.83 -11.99 -15.66
N GLN A 82 -17.06 -11.76 -16.15
CA GLN A 82 -17.31 -11.00 -17.38
C GLN A 82 -16.84 -9.54 -17.22
N ASP A 83 -17.14 -8.91 -16.10
CA ASP A 83 -16.74 -7.53 -15.79
C ASP A 83 -15.22 -7.41 -15.71
N LEU A 84 -14.53 -8.39 -15.10
CA LEU A 84 -13.07 -8.44 -15.05
C LEU A 84 -12.44 -8.61 -16.44
N LEU A 85 -13.03 -9.44 -17.30
CA LEU A 85 -12.58 -9.58 -18.69
C LEU A 85 -12.76 -8.28 -19.47
N GLU A 86 -13.87 -7.57 -19.28
CA GLU A 86 -14.12 -6.28 -19.91
C GLU A 86 -13.15 -5.20 -19.41
N LEU A 87 -12.89 -5.15 -18.10
CA LEU A 87 -11.89 -4.27 -17.49
C LEU A 87 -10.49 -4.56 -18.05
N SER A 88 -10.12 -5.83 -18.17
CA SER A 88 -8.84 -6.26 -18.76
C SER A 88 -8.72 -5.82 -20.23
N ALA A 89 -9.79 -5.97 -21.02
CA ALA A 89 -9.86 -5.50 -22.41
C ALA A 89 -9.76 -3.97 -22.51
N ARG A 90 -10.36 -3.22 -21.58
CA ARG A 90 -10.25 -1.75 -21.52
C ARG A 90 -8.85 -1.30 -21.12
N LEU A 91 -8.23 -1.98 -20.14
CA LEU A 91 -6.86 -1.70 -19.68
C LEU A 91 -5.82 -1.95 -20.78
N THR A 92 -5.94 -3.06 -21.50
CA THR A 92 -5.07 -3.39 -22.65
C THR A 92 -5.19 -2.36 -23.77
N ASN A 93 -6.42 -1.97 -24.14
CA ASN A 93 -6.65 -0.92 -25.13
C ASN A 93 -6.17 0.48 -24.67
N SER A 94 -6.34 0.79 -23.39
CA SER A 94 -5.83 2.03 -22.77
C SER A 94 -4.31 2.07 -22.80
N LYS A 95 -3.65 0.97 -22.43
CA LYS A 95 -2.19 0.85 -22.41
C LYS A 95 -1.61 1.00 -23.82
N ALA A 96 -2.21 0.33 -24.82
CA ALA A 96 -1.79 0.47 -26.21
C ALA A 96 -1.93 1.91 -26.73
N ARG A 97 -3.03 2.61 -26.40
CA ARG A 97 -3.21 4.03 -26.75
C ARG A 97 -2.23 4.95 -26.04
N GLN A 98 -1.90 4.66 -24.78
CA GLN A 98 -0.98 5.47 -24.00
C GLN A 98 0.47 5.28 -24.45
N GLU A 99 0.87 4.05 -24.77
CA GLU A 99 2.16 3.75 -25.41
C GLU A 99 2.28 4.42 -26.77
N SER A 100 1.24 4.40 -27.61
CA SER A 100 1.24 5.08 -28.91
C SER A 100 1.38 6.60 -28.76
N LYS A 101 0.69 7.23 -27.79
CA LYS A 101 0.81 8.67 -27.52
C LYS A 101 2.18 9.05 -26.97
N MET A 102 2.78 8.22 -26.12
CA MET A 102 4.15 8.43 -25.64
C MET A 102 5.16 8.32 -26.79
N LEU A 103 5.03 7.32 -27.64
CA LEU A 103 5.92 7.16 -28.79
C LEU A 103 5.82 8.35 -29.74
N GLU A 104 4.61 8.83 -30.01
CA GLU A 104 4.36 9.99 -30.87
C GLU A 104 4.93 11.28 -30.24
N SER A 105 4.71 11.51 -28.94
CA SER A 105 5.29 12.64 -28.20
C SER A 105 6.83 12.60 -28.17
N ASN A 106 7.41 11.41 -27.96
CA ASN A 106 8.86 11.24 -27.96
C ASN A 106 9.44 11.48 -29.36
N THR A 107 8.77 11.06 -30.43
CA THR A 107 9.22 11.34 -31.81
C THR A 107 9.18 12.82 -32.16
N VAL A 108 8.22 13.60 -31.62
CA VAL A 108 8.17 15.05 -31.80
C VAL A 108 9.30 15.74 -31.03
N GLN A 109 9.54 15.35 -29.77
CA GLN A 109 10.66 15.89 -28.97
C GLN A 109 12.03 15.57 -29.57
N ILE A 110 12.22 14.37 -30.13
CA ILE A 110 13.48 14.01 -30.79
C ILE A 110 13.72 14.91 -32.01
N LYS A 111 12.69 15.17 -32.82
CA LYS A 111 12.80 16.08 -33.97
C LYS A 111 13.11 17.52 -33.56
N GLU A 112 12.45 18.04 -32.53
CA GLU A 112 12.76 19.37 -31.99
C GLU A 112 14.21 19.45 -31.49
N LEU A 113 14.70 18.42 -30.79
CA LEU A 113 16.09 18.37 -30.32
C LEU A 113 17.10 18.25 -31.46
N GLU A 114 16.77 17.52 -32.54
CA GLU A 114 17.58 17.44 -33.75
C GLU A 114 17.66 18.81 -34.45
N GLU A 115 16.53 19.52 -34.57
CA GLU A 115 16.47 20.87 -35.14
C GLU A 115 17.25 21.89 -34.29
N ASP A 116 17.16 21.80 -32.96
CA ASP A 116 17.90 22.65 -32.02
C ASP A 116 19.42 22.40 -32.07
N LEU A 117 19.84 21.13 -32.23
CA LEU A 117 21.25 20.78 -32.41
C LEU A 117 21.79 21.33 -33.73
N ASP A 118 21.03 21.17 -34.83
CA ASP A 118 21.42 21.68 -36.15
C ASP A 118 21.46 23.23 -36.17
N TYR A 119 20.54 23.88 -35.43
CA TYR A 119 20.54 25.32 -35.23
C TYR A 119 21.75 25.81 -34.41
N LYS A 120 22.17 25.09 -33.37
CA LYS A 120 23.36 25.42 -32.57
C LYS A 120 24.68 25.07 -33.25
N GLN A 121 24.68 24.10 -34.17
CA GLN A 121 25.88 23.70 -34.91
C GLN A 121 26.26 24.70 -36.02
N LYS A 122 25.28 25.34 -36.67
CA LYS A 122 25.50 26.40 -37.68
C LYS A 122 26.31 27.61 -37.21
N PRO A 123 26.04 28.24 -36.04
CA PRO A 123 26.86 29.34 -35.54
C PRO A 123 28.27 28.87 -35.13
N CYS A 124 28.45 27.61 -34.72
CA CYS A 124 29.77 27.04 -34.44
C CYS A 124 30.62 26.92 -35.71
N GLU A 125 30.04 26.45 -36.82
CA GLU A 125 30.72 26.43 -38.12
C GLU A 125 31.01 27.83 -38.65
N ASN A 126 30.12 28.80 -38.42
CA ASN A 126 30.34 30.20 -38.81
C ASN A 126 31.49 30.84 -38.00
N CYS A 127 31.57 30.59 -36.68
CA CYS A 127 32.71 31.01 -35.87
C CYS A 127 34.03 30.38 -36.34
N LYS A 128 34.04 29.08 -36.69
CA LYS A 128 35.24 28.42 -37.25
C LYS A 128 35.67 29.05 -38.58
N LEU A 129 34.72 29.40 -39.44
CA LEU A 129 35.00 30.06 -40.71
C LEU A 129 35.58 31.47 -40.49
N GLN A 130 35.03 32.22 -39.54
CA GLN A 130 35.53 33.54 -39.18
C GLN A 130 36.95 33.49 -38.60
N ILE A 131 37.25 32.48 -37.77
CA ILE A 131 38.61 32.25 -37.26
C ILE A 131 39.58 31.97 -38.42
N LYS A 132 39.23 31.07 -39.34
CA LYS A 132 40.07 30.79 -40.53
C LYS A 132 40.32 32.04 -41.37
N ASN A 133 39.31 32.86 -41.59
CA ASN A 133 39.43 34.09 -42.37
C ASN A 133 40.33 35.12 -41.67
N MET A 134 40.24 35.23 -40.34
CA MET A 134 41.17 36.05 -39.55
C MET A 134 42.61 35.52 -39.61
N GLU A 135 42.80 34.21 -39.52
CA GLU A 135 44.12 33.57 -39.63
C GLU A 135 44.76 33.83 -41.00
N GLU A 136 43.98 33.74 -42.08
CA GLU A 136 44.43 34.05 -43.44
C GLU A 136 44.80 35.53 -43.59
N SER A 137 43.97 36.44 -43.07
CA SER A 137 44.26 37.88 -43.06
C SER A 137 45.52 38.22 -42.26
N MET A 138 45.76 37.55 -41.12
CA MET A 138 46.98 37.73 -40.32
C MET A 138 48.22 37.23 -41.08
N SER A 139 48.11 36.07 -41.75
CA SER A 139 49.17 35.53 -42.59
C SER A 139 49.55 36.51 -43.72
N ASP A 140 48.56 37.14 -44.34
CA ASP A 140 48.80 38.13 -45.39
C ASP A 140 49.38 39.44 -44.87
N CYS A 141 49.00 39.89 -43.67
CA CYS A 141 49.67 41.02 -43.01
C CYS A 141 51.14 40.71 -42.72
N LEU A 142 51.45 39.52 -42.20
CA LEU A 142 52.84 39.10 -41.94
C LEU A 142 53.66 39.03 -43.23
N LYS A 143 53.08 38.52 -44.33
CA LYS A 143 53.75 38.52 -45.64
C LYS A 143 54.06 39.94 -46.12
N ARG A 144 53.11 40.88 -45.99
CA ARG A 144 53.33 42.29 -46.34
C ARG A 144 54.40 42.94 -45.46
N GLU A 145 54.38 42.68 -44.15
CA GLU A 145 55.39 43.19 -43.22
C GLU A 145 56.79 42.71 -43.61
N ASN A 146 56.94 41.43 -43.94
CA ASN A 146 58.22 40.86 -44.38
C ASN A 146 58.71 41.50 -45.69
N LEU A 147 57.80 41.77 -46.63
CA LEU A 147 58.12 42.42 -47.89
C LEU A 147 58.58 43.87 -47.67
N LEU A 148 57.87 44.61 -46.82
CA LEU A 148 58.26 45.97 -46.42
C LEU A 148 59.59 46.01 -45.65
N ARG A 149 59.87 45.01 -44.80
CA ARG A 149 61.20 44.87 -44.16
C ARG A 149 62.30 44.68 -45.19
N SER A 150 62.09 43.80 -46.17
CA SER A 150 63.05 43.58 -47.25
C SER A 150 63.28 44.84 -48.10
N ASP A 151 62.21 45.57 -48.43
CA ASP A 151 62.29 46.83 -49.18
C ASP A 151 63.04 47.90 -48.38
N LEU A 152 62.80 47.98 -47.07
CA LEU A 152 63.51 48.89 -46.17
C LEU A 152 65.00 48.53 -46.09
N GLU A 153 65.34 47.25 -45.95
CA GLU A 153 66.74 46.79 -45.96
C GLU A 153 67.42 47.12 -47.29
N ALA A 154 66.75 46.90 -48.42
CA ALA A 154 67.27 47.26 -49.75
C ALA A 154 67.46 48.78 -49.89
N ALA A 155 66.53 49.59 -49.38
CA ALA A 155 66.65 51.05 -49.37
C ALA A 155 67.80 51.52 -48.48
N LEU A 156 68.01 50.90 -47.32
CA LEU A 156 69.14 51.20 -46.43
C LEU A 156 70.48 50.89 -47.09
N VAL A 157 70.59 49.74 -47.78
CA VAL A 157 71.79 49.39 -48.56
C VAL A 157 72.03 50.42 -49.67
N LYS A 158 70.97 50.86 -50.35
CA LYS A 158 71.06 51.87 -51.42
C LYS A 158 71.44 53.25 -50.90
N ILE A 159 70.96 53.65 -49.72
CA ILE A 159 71.38 54.87 -49.03
C ILE A 159 72.86 54.77 -48.63
N ALA A 160 73.31 53.61 -48.12
CA ALA A 160 74.72 53.39 -47.80
C ALA A 160 75.62 53.55 -49.04
N GLN A 161 75.22 52.97 -50.18
CA GLN A 161 75.91 53.16 -51.46
C GLN A 161 75.94 54.62 -51.91
N LEU A 162 74.81 55.35 -51.80
CA LEU A 162 74.74 56.77 -52.16
C LEU A 162 75.55 57.66 -51.21
N LEU A 163 75.71 57.27 -49.94
CA LEU A 163 76.57 57.98 -48.98
C LEU A 163 78.05 57.71 -49.28
N GLU A 164 78.44 56.48 -49.62
CA GLU A 164 79.78 56.15 -50.12
C GLU A 164 80.12 56.89 -51.43
N GLU A 165 79.14 57.06 -52.33
CA GLU A 165 79.28 57.86 -53.56
C GLU A 165 79.32 59.37 -53.28
N ARG A 166 78.57 59.87 -52.29
CA ARG A 166 78.50 61.29 -51.91
C ARG A 166 79.77 61.78 -51.21
N ASP A 167 80.47 60.93 -50.46
CA ASP A 167 81.79 61.26 -49.91
C ASP A 167 82.86 61.43 -51.01
N SER A 168 82.55 61.06 -52.26
CA SER A 168 83.40 61.26 -53.44
C SER A 168 83.00 62.47 -54.31
N ALA A 169 81.90 63.18 -54.03
CA ALA A 169 81.40 64.27 -54.89
C ALA A 169 80.82 65.47 -54.11
N HIS A 170 81.69 66.46 -53.90
CA HIS A 170 81.46 67.91 -53.96
C HIS A 170 80.23 68.56 -53.24
N SER A 171 80.57 69.31 -52.18
CA SER A 171 80.11 70.68 -51.86
C SER A 171 79.05 71.29 -52.78
N ASP A 172 77.88 71.65 -52.24
CA ASP A 172 77.24 72.89 -52.65
C ASP A 172 76.46 73.57 -51.51
N VAL A 173 76.73 74.87 -51.43
CA VAL A 173 76.32 75.85 -50.43
C VAL A 173 75.16 76.63 -51.02
N ILE A 174 74.05 76.79 -50.29
CA ILE A 174 73.02 77.80 -50.61
C ILE A 174 72.75 78.61 -49.33
N ALA A 175 73.19 79.86 -49.36
CA ALA A 175 73.02 80.85 -48.31
C ALA A 175 71.76 81.69 -48.55
N GLU A 176 70.94 81.82 -47.51
CA GLU A 176 69.72 82.62 -47.45
C GLU A 176 70.02 84.12 -47.46
N GLY A 177 69.29 84.88 -48.29
CA GLY A 177 69.29 86.33 -48.31
C GLY A 177 67.89 86.87 -48.05
N TYR A 178 67.74 87.72 -47.03
CA TYR A 178 66.57 88.57 -46.83
C TYR A 178 67.03 90.02 -46.66
N GLY A 179 66.61 90.85 -47.63
CA GLY A 179 66.74 92.30 -47.58
C GLY A 179 65.56 92.95 -46.84
N THR A 180 65.78 94.14 -46.31
CA THR A 180 64.73 95.08 -45.89
C THR A 180 65.20 96.50 -46.23
N GLY A 181 64.50 97.14 -47.17
CA GLY A 181 64.67 98.53 -47.53
C GLY A 181 63.49 99.37 -47.06
N ALA A 182 63.78 100.56 -46.55
CA ALA A 182 62.88 101.71 -46.36
C ALA A 182 63.81 102.94 -46.25
N GLY A 183 63.66 104.07 -46.95
CA GLY A 183 62.53 104.62 -47.69
C GLY A 183 61.90 105.80 -46.94
N ALA A 184 62.57 106.96 -46.88
CA ALA A 184 62.04 108.31 -46.58
C ALA A 184 63.22 109.31 -46.59
N GLY A 185 63.16 110.57 -47.03
CA GLY A 185 62.09 111.44 -47.46
C GLY A 185 62.72 112.75 -47.96
N ALA A 186 62.01 113.45 -48.84
CA ALA A 186 62.45 114.62 -49.57
C ALA A 186 62.43 115.91 -48.72
N CYS A 187 63.41 116.80 -48.94
CA CYS A 187 63.38 118.20 -48.52
C CYS A 187 63.16 119.11 -49.74
N ARG A 188 62.14 119.97 -49.69
CA ARG A 188 61.91 121.06 -50.65
C ARG A 188 62.55 122.37 -50.15
N SER A 189 63.02 123.20 -51.07
CA SER A 189 63.33 124.61 -50.82
C SER A 189 62.91 125.47 -52.03
N LEU A 190 62.49 126.70 -51.73
CA LEU A 190 61.68 127.65 -52.50
C LEU A 190 62.49 128.65 -53.36
N ASP A 191 61.72 129.40 -54.19
CA ASP A 191 62.01 130.63 -54.96
C ASP A 191 62.55 130.39 -56.40
N ASP A 192 62.17 131.08 -57.49
CA ASP A 192 61.58 132.41 -57.69
C ASP A 192 61.08 132.60 -59.17
N VAL A 193 60.26 133.64 -59.38
CA VAL A 193 59.84 134.40 -60.59
C VAL A 193 59.37 133.74 -61.92
N SER A 194 58.08 134.01 -62.21
CA SER A 194 57.42 134.35 -63.49
C SER A 194 58.09 134.03 -64.84
N SER A 195 57.59 132.98 -65.49
CA SER A 195 57.74 132.70 -66.93
C SER A 195 56.62 131.73 -67.38
N PRO A 196 56.11 131.71 -68.63
CA PRO A 196 55.03 130.80 -69.06
C PRO A 196 55.32 129.30 -68.82
N ARG A 197 56.59 128.96 -68.57
CA ARG A 197 57.07 127.66 -68.10
C ARG A 197 56.59 127.29 -66.68
N THR A 198 56.28 128.27 -65.82
CA THR A 198 55.78 128.09 -64.44
C THR A 198 54.30 127.73 -64.35
N GLN A 199 53.46 128.12 -65.33
CA GLN A 199 52.07 127.65 -65.40
C GLN A 199 52.01 126.17 -65.78
N LEU A 200 52.85 125.75 -66.73
CA LEU A 200 53.09 124.34 -67.05
C LEU A 200 53.66 123.58 -65.85
N SER A 201 54.57 124.20 -65.08
CA SER A 201 55.13 123.59 -63.88
C SER A 201 54.13 123.48 -62.72
N ARG A 202 53.18 124.42 -62.57
CA ARG A 202 52.07 124.32 -61.61
C ARG A 202 51.04 123.28 -62.02
N LEU A 203 50.64 123.27 -63.30
CA LEU A 203 49.75 122.23 -63.83
C LEU A 203 50.39 120.84 -63.73
N ALA A 204 51.70 120.72 -63.95
CA ALA A 204 52.45 119.49 -63.71
C ALA A 204 52.46 119.12 -62.22
N HIS A 205 52.59 120.11 -61.33
CA HIS A 205 52.54 119.88 -59.89
C HIS A 205 51.16 119.45 -59.39
N ASP A 206 50.10 120.09 -59.90
CA ASP A 206 48.71 119.79 -59.57
C ASP A 206 48.30 118.44 -60.17
N LEU A 207 48.80 118.09 -61.37
CA LEU A 207 48.65 116.76 -61.95
C LEU A 207 49.39 115.70 -61.11
N ASP A 208 50.63 115.96 -60.69
CA ASP A 208 51.38 115.06 -59.81
C ASP A 208 50.69 114.89 -58.44
N ALA A 209 50.09 115.95 -57.89
CA ALA A 209 49.30 115.89 -56.67
C ALA A 209 48.01 115.08 -56.87
N ALA A 210 47.28 115.31 -57.95
CA ALA A 210 46.07 114.55 -58.29
C ALA A 210 46.37 113.07 -58.57
N LEU A 211 47.53 112.76 -59.16
CA LEU A 211 47.98 111.38 -59.37
C LEU A 211 48.31 110.70 -58.03
N ARG A 212 48.95 111.40 -57.09
CA ARG A 212 49.19 110.89 -55.73
C ARG A 212 47.88 110.67 -54.98
N ASP A 213 46.95 111.62 -55.03
CA ASP A 213 45.65 111.48 -54.38
C ASP A 213 44.86 110.31 -54.98
N ARG A 214 44.91 110.11 -56.31
CA ARG A 214 44.32 108.94 -56.95
C ARG A 214 44.98 107.65 -56.46
N ASP A 215 46.31 107.60 -56.38
CA ASP A 215 47.05 106.42 -55.94
C ASP A 215 46.79 106.13 -54.45
N ASP A 216 46.67 107.15 -53.60
CA ASP A 216 46.30 107.02 -52.18
C ASP A 216 44.86 106.53 -52.02
N MET A 217 43.91 107.07 -52.80
CA MET A 217 42.53 106.57 -52.84
C MET A 217 42.45 105.13 -53.34
N GLN A 218 43.27 104.76 -54.33
CA GLN A 218 43.35 103.39 -54.81
C GLN A 218 43.91 102.46 -53.73
N GLN A 219 44.96 102.86 -53.01
CA GLN A 219 45.50 102.10 -51.88
C GLN A 219 44.47 101.95 -50.75
N GLN A 220 43.70 103.00 -50.44
CA GLN A 220 42.62 102.95 -49.45
C GLN A 220 41.50 102.01 -49.88
N LEU A 221 41.09 102.05 -51.15
CA LEU A 221 40.11 101.11 -51.70
C LEU A 221 40.61 99.66 -51.66
N GLU A 222 41.88 99.44 -52.00
CA GLU A 222 42.50 98.11 -51.91
C GLU A 222 42.58 97.62 -50.46
N ALA A 223 42.97 98.48 -49.51
CA ALA A 223 43.01 98.18 -48.09
C ALA A 223 41.60 97.87 -47.54
N ALA A 224 40.59 98.68 -47.89
CA ALA A 224 39.20 98.45 -47.51
C ALA A 224 38.65 97.15 -48.12
N ASN A 225 39.00 96.82 -49.36
CA ASN A 225 38.59 95.57 -50.00
C ASN A 225 39.26 94.35 -49.35
N ARG A 226 40.54 94.45 -48.96
CA ARG A 226 41.22 93.41 -48.17
C ARG A 226 40.55 93.23 -46.81
N GLN A 227 40.21 94.32 -46.13
CA GLN A 227 39.50 94.28 -44.86
C GLN A 227 38.11 93.65 -45.01
N LEU A 228 37.33 94.04 -46.03
CA LEU A 228 36.01 93.47 -46.30
C LEU A 228 36.09 91.96 -46.56
N LYS A 229 37.06 91.52 -47.38
CA LYS A 229 37.30 90.10 -47.62
C LYS A 229 37.68 89.37 -46.34
N SER A 230 38.56 89.94 -45.52
CA SER A 230 38.96 89.37 -44.22
C SER A 230 37.78 89.27 -43.26
N THR A 231 36.95 90.31 -43.13
CA THR A 231 35.74 90.28 -42.29
C THR A 231 34.72 89.27 -42.81
N ARG A 232 34.55 89.16 -44.13
CA ARG A 232 33.66 88.16 -44.74
C ARG A 232 34.14 86.74 -44.45
N LEU A 233 35.43 86.46 -44.65
CA LEU A 233 36.01 85.15 -44.34
C LEU A 233 35.87 84.82 -42.85
N PHE A 234 36.13 85.77 -41.95
CA PHE A 234 35.95 85.58 -40.51
C PHE A 234 34.51 85.24 -40.14
N VAL A 235 33.52 85.90 -40.75
CA VAL A 235 32.09 85.60 -40.51
C VAL A 235 31.70 84.25 -41.10
N GLU A 236 32.20 83.91 -42.29
CA GLU A 236 31.98 82.59 -42.91
C GLU A 236 32.59 81.46 -42.05
N GLU A 237 33.81 81.65 -41.53
CA GLU A 237 34.48 80.72 -40.61
C GLU A 237 33.71 80.59 -39.29
N GLN A 238 33.27 81.70 -38.69
CA GLN A 238 32.42 81.69 -37.49
C GLN A 238 31.06 81.02 -37.71
N ALA A 239 30.49 81.13 -38.91
CA ALA A 239 29.24 80.46 -39.25
C ALA A 239 29.46 78.95 -39.43
N ALA A 240 30.55 78.56 -40.09
CA ALA A 240 30.96 77.17 -40.28
C ALA A 240 31.28 76.49 -38.94
N GLU A 241 31.99 77.16 -38.03
CA GLU A 241 32.29 76.64 -36.69
C GLU A 241 31.01 76.38 -35.90
N ARG A 242 30.05 77.33 -35.90
CA ARG A 242 28.75 77.12 -35.25
C ARG A 242 27.92 76.02 -35.90
N GLU A 243 28.04 75.83 -37.21
CA GLU A 243 27.38 74.72 -37.90
C GLU A 243 28.00 73.38 -37.49
N ALA A 244 29.32 73.29 -37.47
CA ALA A 244 30.03 72.10 -36.97
C ALA A 244 29.70 71.78 -35.51
N GLU A 245 29.62 72.78 -34.63
CA GLU A 245 29.18 72.59 -33.24
C GLU A 245 27.75 72.04 -33.17
N ARG A 246 26.81 72.58 -33.96
CA ARG A 246 25.42 72.08 -34.01
C ARG A 246 25.37 70.64 -34.50
N ASP A 247 26.14 70.30 -35.51
CA ASP A 247 26.22 68.93 -36.04
C ASP A 247 26.83 67.99 -35.01
N GLU A 248 27.87 68.41 -34.27
CA GLU A 248 28.44 67.63 -33.18
C GLU A 248 27.43 67.41 -32.05
N PHE A 249 26.69 68.46 -31.65
CA PHE A 249 25.62 68.32 -30.66
C PHE A 249 24.51 67.38 -31.14
N ALA A 250 24.11 67.45 -32.41
CA ALA A 250 23.12 66.56 -33.00
C ALA A 250 23.61 65.11 -33.04
N ALA A 251 24.89 64.89 -33.37
CA ALA A 251 25.52 63.58 -33.35
C ALA A 251 25.54 62.97 -31.95
N ARG A 252 25.95 63.73 -30.92
CA ARG A 252 25.93 63.30 -29.51
C ARG A 252 24.52 62.95 -29.03
N LEU A 253 23.51 63.74 -29.42
CA LEU A 253 22.11 63.44 -29.09
C LEU A 253 21.62 62.16 -29.77
N HIS A 254 22.04 61.92 -31.01
CA HIS A 254 21.68 60.70 -31.72
C HIS A 254 22.34 59.47 -31.08
N GLU A 255 23.63 59.54 -30.78
CA GLU A 255 24.37 58.49 -30.09
C GLU A 255 23.73 58.15 -28.74
N GLY A 256 23.38 59.16 -27.93
CA GLY A 256 22.70 58.94 -26.65
C GLY A 256 21.32 58.29 -26.79
N ARG A 257 20.58 58.56 -27.88
CA ARG A 257 19.30 57.89 -28.17
C ARG A 257 19.52 56.44 -28.59
N GLU A 258 20.53 56.16 -29.41
CA GLU A 258 20.89 54.79 -29.79
C GLU A 258 21.33 53.98 -28.58
N GLU A 259 22.18 54.53 -27.72
CA GLU A 259 22.62 53.87 -26.49
C GLU A 259 21.43 53.58 -25.57
N ASN A 260 20.52 54.53 -25.38
CA ASN A 260 19.31 54.31 -24.59
C ASN A 260 18.41 53.23 -25.20
N SER A 261 18.29 53.19 -26.53
CA SER A 261 17.55 52.14 -27.24
C SER A 261 18.20 50.75 -27.05
N ARG A 262 19.53 50.68 -27.09
CA ARG A 262 20.29 49.44 -26.81
C ARG A 262 20.12 49.00 -25.35
N LEU A 263 20.17 49.94 -24.41
CA LEU A 263 19.95 49.66 -22.99
C LEU A 263 18.53 49.15 -22.73
N ALA A 264 17.51 49.76 -23.33
CA ALA A 264 16.13 49.31 -23.23
C ALA A 264 15.96 47.88 -23.77
N ALA A 265 16.55 47.55 -24.92
CA ALA A 265 16.53 46.21 -25.48
C ALA A 265 17.24 45.18 -24.57
N ARG A 266 18.37 45.55 -23.97
CA ARG A 266 19.07 44.70 -22.99
C ARG A 266 18.24 44.46 -21.73
N LEU A 267 17.58 45.49 -21.22
CA LEU A 267 16.68 45.36 -20.05
C LEU A 267 15.50 44.45 -20.36
N GLN A 268 14.90 44.56 -21.54
CA GLN A 268 13.82 43.68 -21.97
C GLN A 268 14.28 42.21 -22.05
N THR A 269 15.45 41.97 -22.63
CA THR A 269 16.04 40.62 -22.69
C THR A 269 16.34 40.08 -21.30
N ASN A 270 16.92 40.90 -20.40
CA ASN A 270 17.18 40.51 -19.02
C ASN A 270 15.88 40.18 -18.26
N ALA A 271 14.82 40.96 -18.45
CA ALA A 271 13.52 40.70 -17.83
C ALA A 271 12.93 39.36 -18.30
N ARG A 272 13.08 39.02 -19.58
CA ARG A 272 12.69 37.71 -20.11
C ARG A 272 13.51 36.58 -19.49
N ILE A 273 14.84 36.71 -19.44
CA ILE A 273 15.72 35.69 -18.84
C ILE A 273 15.37 35.48 -17.36
N LEU A 274 15.09 36.55 -16.61
CA LEU A 274 14.67 36.43 -15.22
C LEU A 274 13.36 35.65 -15.06
N GLY A 275 12.38 35.87 -15.96
CA GLY A 275 11.14 35.09 -15.97
C GLY A 275 11.36 33.61 -16.29
N GLU A 276 12.25 33.30 -17.25
CA GLU A 276 12.62 31.91 -17.57
C GLU A 276 13.35 31.24 -16.40
N VAL A 277 14.22 31.96 -15.69
CA VAL A 277 14.91 31.47 -14.48
C VAL A 277 13.90 31.19 -13.36
N GLU A 278 12.98 32.11 -13.07
CA GLU A 278 11.94 31.91 -12.05
C GLU A 278 11.06 30.69 -12.38
N GLN A 279 10.70 30.51 -13.65
CA GLN A 279 9.96 29.34 -14.11
C GLN A 279 10.76 28.04 -13.87
N LEU A 280 12.05 28.01 -14.24
CA LEU A 280 12.90 26.84 -13.99
C LEU A 280 13.08 26.55 -12.49
N GLU A 281 13.16 27.58 -11.65
CA GLU A 281 13.20 27.42 -10.19
C GLU A 281 11.89 26.83 -9.65
N THR A 282 10.73 27.28 -10.16
CA THR A 282 9.43 26.68 -9.80
C THR A 282 9.36 25.21 -10.20
N GLN A 283 9.73 24.89 -11.44
CA GLN A 283 9.75 23.53 -11.94
C GLN A 283 10.72 22.64 -11.15
N THR A 284 11.88 23.17 -10.75
CA THR A 284 12.85 22.45 -9.91
C THR A 284 12.29 22.17 -8.52
N ARG A 285 11.58 23.12 -7.91
CA ARG A 285 10.90 22.94 -6.63
C ARG A 285 9.79 21.88 -6.73
N GLU A 286 8.98 21.93 -7.77
CA GLU A 286 7.92 20.93 -8.01
C GLU A 286 8.51 19.54 -8.23
N MET A 287 9.57 19.43 -9.04
CA MET A 287 10.26 18.16 -9.28
C MET A 287 10.84 17.58 -7.99
N ASN A 288 11.49 18.41 -7.15
CA ASN A 288 12.00 17.97 -5.86
C ASN A 288 10.88 17.51 -4.92
N GLN A 289 9.73 18.19 -4.91
CA GLN A 289 8.56 17.74 -4.14
C GLN A 289 8.05 16.38 -4.62
N ILE A 290 7.96 16.16 -5.94
CA ILE A 290 7.57 14.87 -6.51
C ILE A 290 8.56 13.77 -6.10
N ILE A 291 9.86 14.06 -6.11
CA ILE A 291 10.88 13.09 -5.66
C ILE A 291 10.66 12.72 -4.19
N THR A 292 10.48 13.69 -3.29
CA THR A 292 10.20 13.42 -1.88
C THR A 292 8.92 12.62 -1.68
N ASP A 293 7.85 12.91 -2.42
CA ASP A 293 6.60 12.15 -2.36
C ASP A 293 6.78 10.71 -2.86
N LEU A 294 7.60 10.48 -3.89
CA LEU A 294 7.90 9.14 -4.38
C LEU A 294 8.78 8.36 -3.40
N GLU A 295 9.76 9.00 -2.77
CA GLU A 295 10.62 8.39 -1.75
C GLU A 295 9.82 7.98 -0.51
N THR A 296 8.91 8.82 -0.04
CA THR A 296 8.03 8.50 1.10
C THR A 296 7.06 7.36 0.78
N ARG A 297 6.46 7.35 -0.42
CA ARG A 297 5.62 6.22 -0.87
C ARG A 297 6.41 4.93 -1.01
N LYS A 298 7.63 5.00 -1.54
CA LYS A 298 8.53 3.85 -1.62
C LYS A 298 8.84 3.30 -0.24
N ALA A 299 9.23 4.15 0.71
CA ALA A 299 9.50 3.73 2.09
C ALA A 299 8.28 3.06 2.74
N ALA A 300 7.08 3.60 2.52
CA ALA A 300 5.85 2.98 3.02
C ALA A 300 5.56 1.61 2.38
N ALA A 301 5.81 1.47 1.07
CA ALA A 301 5.65 0.19 0.37
C ALA A 301 6.67 -0.85 0.83
N ASP A 302 7.93 -0.44 1.03
CA ASP A 302 9.01 -1.31 1.54
C ASP A 302 8.68 -1.82 2.96
N GLU A 303 8.14 -0.96 3.83
CA GLU A 303 7.69 -1.38 5.16
C GLU A 303 6.50 -2.35 5.09
N GLN A 304 5.54 -2.10 4.20
CA GLN A 304 4.43 -3.05 3.97
C GLN A 304 4.96 -4.41 3.50
N LEU A 305 5.88 -4.43 2.53
CA LEU A 305 6.50 -5.67 2.06
C LEU A 305 7.19 -6.42 3.20
N LYS A 306 7.99 -5.73 4.02
CA LYS A 306 8.63 -6.32 5.19
C LYS A 306 7.63 -6.95 6.16
N THR A 307 6.53 -6.25 6.48
CA THR A 307 5.48 -6.84 7.36
C THR A 307 4.80 -8.06 6.72
N THR A 308 4.66 -8.10 5.40
CA THR A 308 4.10 -9.27 4.71
C THR A 308 5.09 -10.43 4.69
N GLU A 309 6.38 -10.16 4.55
CA GLU A 309 7.44 -11.17 4.66
C GLU A 309 7.47 -11.81 6.04
N GLU A 310 7.39 -11.01 7.11
CA GLU A 310 7.31 -11.49 8.50
C GLU A 310 6.07 -12.36 8.75
N LYS A 311 4.92 -12.00 8.16
CA LYS A 311 3.70 -12.83 8.21
C LYS A 311 3.88 -14.14 7.45
N ILE A 312 4.53 -14.12 6.28
CA ILE A 312 4.82 -15.31 5.49
C ILE A 312 5.76 -16.25 6.26
N THR A 313 6.80 -15.72 6.91
CA THR A 313 7.71 -16.53 7.74
C THR A 313 6.96 -17.17 8.90
N LEU A 314 6.12 -16.42 9.60
CA LEU A 314 5.30 -16.97 10.70
C LEU A 314 4.35 -18.08 10.21
N LEU A 315 3.68 -17.86 9.07
CA LEU A 315 2.79 -18.87 8.50
C LEU A 315 3.54 -20.13 8.08
N ARG A 316 4.75 -20.00 7.53
CA ARG A 316 5.62 -21.15 7.20
C ARG A 316 5.99 -21.95 8.45
N ASP A 317 6.33 -21.28 9.55
CA ASP A 317 6.66 -21.95 10.82
C ASP A 317 5.45 -22.68 11.41
N ILE A 318 4.25 -22.08 11.33
CA ILE A 318 3.00 -22.71 11.76
C ILE A 318 2.71 -23.95 10.91
N ILE A 319 2.84 -23.86 9.58
CA ILE A 319 2.62 -25.00 8.68
C ILE A 319 3.59 -26.13 9.01
N ALA A 320 4.90 -25.85 9.13
CA ALA A 320 5.90 -26.86 9.47
C ALA A 320 5.60 -27.55 10.81
N ASN A 321 5.14 -26.79 11.81
CA ASN A 321 4.74 -27.36 13.10
C ASN A 321 3.48 -28.24 12.99
N LEU A 322 2.49 -27.85 12.18
CA LEU A 322 1.29 -28.65 11.95
C LEU A 322 1.59 -29.93 11.16
N GLU A 323 2.47 -29.86 10.17
CA GLU A 323 2.94 -31.01 9.40
C GLU A 323 3.65 -32.02 10.31
N ASN A 324 4.56 -31.57 11.18
CA ASN A 324 5.22 -32.43 12.16
C ASN A 324 4.22 -33.05 13.16
N GLN A 325 3.21 -32.30 13.62
CA GLN A 325 2.16 -32.85 14.47
C GLN A 325 1.33 -33.92 13.75
N LEU A 326 1.04 -33.72 12.46
CA LEU A 326 0.31 -34.68 11.64
C LEU A 326 1.13 -35.94 11.43
N GLU A 327 2.41 -35.81 11.09
CA GLU A 327 3.33 -36.95 10.95
C GLU A 327 3.41 -37.77 12.24
N GLN A 328 3.60 -37.13 13.39
CA GLN A 328 3.61 -37.83 14.68
C GLN A 328 2.28 -38.50 15.02
N LYS A 329 1.14 -37.92 14.63
CA LYS A 329 -0.17 -38.56 14.83
C LYS A 329 -0.31 -39.79 13.94
N THR A 330 0.09 -39.69 12.67
CA THR A 330 0.09 -40.82 11.73
C THR A 330 0.95 -41.96 12.26
N VAL A 331 2.16 -41.67 12.78
CA VAL A 331 3.04 -42.68 13.39
C VAL A 331 2.35 -43.37 14.58
N ARG A 332 1.78 -42.61 15.52
CA ARG A 332 1.05 -43.19 16.67
C ARG A 332 -0.16 -44.01 16.24
N GLU A 333 -0.89 -43.58 15.21
CA GLU A 333 -2.01 -44.33 14.66
C GLU A 333 -1.55 -45.66 14.07
N THR A 334 -0.46 -45.67 13.31
CA THR A 334 0.13 -46.92 12.79
C THR A 334 0.57 -47.86 13.90
N GLU A 335 1.20 -47.35 14.96
CA GLU A 335 1.60 -48.16 16.13
C GLU A 335 0.38 -48.79 16.83
N VAL A 336 -0.71 -48.06 17.00
CA VAL A 336 -1.94 -48.58 17.60
C VAL A 336 -2.60 -49.64 16.71
N LEU A 337 -2.61 -49.43 15.39
CA LEU A 337 -3.13 -50.42 14.44
C LEU A 337 -2.31 -51.71 14.48
N GLU A 338 -0.97 -51.62 14.58
CA GLU A 338 -0.10 -52.78 14.76
C GLU A 338 -0.38 -53.53 16.07
N GLN A 339 -0.58 -52.81 17.18
CA GLN A 339 -0.95 -53.40 18.47
C GLN A 339 -2.31 -54.12 18.40
N LEU A 340 -3.31 -53.54 17.72
CA LEU A 340 -4.62 -54.16 17.54
C LEU A 340 -4.53 -55.42 16.66
N GLU A 341 -3.70 -55.40 15.62
CA GLU A 341 -3.42 -56.55 14.77
C GLU A 341 -2.78 -57.69 15.59
N GLU A 342 -1.80 -57.38 16.44
CA GLU A 342 -1.18 -58.35 17.34
C GLU A 342 -2.18 -58.94 18.33
N MET A 343 -3.01 -58.09 18.97
CA MET A 343 -4.08 -58.55 19.85
C MET A 343 -5.05 -59.49 19.12
N ARG A 344 -5.47 -59.14 17.89
CA ARG A 344 -6.35 -60.01 17.08
C ARG A 344 -5.72 -61.37 16.84
N LYS A 345 -4.44 -61.42 16.42
CA LYS A 345 -3.71 -62.69 16.22
C LYS A 345 -3.69 -63.54 17.48
N THR A 346 -3.42 -62.94 18.65
CA THR A 346 -3.42 -63.69 19.91
C THR A 346 -4.81 -64.23 20.31
N ILE A 347 -5.89 -63.53 19.96
CA ILE A 347 -7.27 -64.01 20.15
C ILE A 347 -7.54 -65.17 19.20
N ASP A 348 -7.23 -65.03 17.90
CA ASP A 348 -7.43 -66.08 16.90
C ASP A 348 -6.68 -67.37 17.26
N GLU A 349 -5.44 -67.24 17.76
CA GLU A 349 -4.65 -68.36 18.28
C GLU A 349 -5.30 -69.02 19.49
N ARG A 350 -5.82 -68.23 20.44
CA ARG A 350 -6.54 -68.74 21.61
C ARG A 350 -7.83 -69.46 21.23
N ASP A 351 -8.60 -68.89 20.31
CA ASP A 351 -9.85 -69.48 19.80
C ASP A 351 -9.60 -70.76 19.01
N SER A 352 -8.50 -70.83 18.25
CA SER A 352 -8.05 -72.05 17.59
C SER A 352 -7.70 -73.15 18.61
N LYS A 353 -6.90 -72.83 19.64
CA LYS A 353 -6.56 -73.76 20.74
C LYS A 353 -7.81 -74.20 21.52
N MET A 354 -8.73 -73.29 21.81
CA MET A 354 -9.99 -73.60 22.49
C MET A 354 -10.87 -74.54 21.65
N ARG A 355 -11.00 -74.28 20.34
CA ARG A 355 -11.71 -75.19 19.42
C ARG A 355 -11.08 -76.58 19.38
N ALA A 356 -9.75 -76.68 19.40
CA ALA A 356 -9.06 -77.97 19.46
C ALA A 356 -9.38 -78.75 20.76
N VAL A 357 -9.28 -78.09 21.92
CA VAL A 357 -9.63 -78.70 23.23
C VAL A 357 -11.10 -79.13 23.29
N LEU A 358 -12.02 -78.29 22.80
CA LEU A 358 -13.43 -78.65 22.73
C LEU A 358 -13.66 -79.89 21.84
N GLY A 359 -12.94 -79.99 20.71
CA GLY A 359 -12.98 -81.17 19.85
C GLY A 359 -12.48 -82.44 20.55
N GLU A 360 -11.38 -82.34 21.31
CA GLU A 360 -10.86 -83.46 22.11
C GLU A 360 -11.87 -83.90 23.20
N LEU A 361 -12.51 -82.95 23.88
CA LEU A 361 -13.53 -83.24 24.90
C LEU A 361 -14.79 -83.91 24.32
N GLU A 362 -15.24 -83.48 23.14
CA GLU A 362 -16.38 -84.10 22.46
C GLU A 362 -16.07 -85.54 22.02
N SER A 363 -14.83 -85.80 21.59
CA SER A 363 -14.33 -87.14 21.28
C SER A 363 -14.37 -88.05 22.52
N LEU A 364 -13.86 -87.58 23.65
CA LEU A 364 -13.90 -88.31 24.93
C LEU A 364 -15.32 -88.54 25.45
N ARG A 365 -16.22 -87.55 25.27
CA ARG A 365 -17.64 -87.69 25.63
C ARG A 365 -18.30 -88.79 24.80
N SER A 366 -18.07 -88.78 23.49
CA SER A 366 -18.64 -89.79 22.58
C SER A 366 -18.18 -91.19 22.98
N GLU A 367 -16.88 -91.35 23.28
CA GLU A 367 -16.31 -92.59 23.80
C GLU A 367 -16.96 -93.04 25.15
N ARG A 368 -17.34 -92.10 26.02
CA ARG A 368 -18.07 -92.39 27.27
C ARG A 368 -19.54 -92.76 27.06
N VAL A 369 -20.23 -92.12 26.12
CA VAL A 369 -21.64 -92.41 25.81
C VAL A 369 -21.76 -93.83 25.25
N ASP A 370 -20.83 -94.22 24.38
CA ASP A 370 -20.71 -95.59 23.89
C ASP A 370 -20.45 -96.61 25.02
N GLN A 371 -19.95 -96.17 26.19
CA GLN A 371 -19.70 -96.99 27.38
C GLN A 371 -20.82 -96.95 28.45
N SER A 372 -21.79 -96.03 28.36
CA SER A 372 -22.73 -95.74 29.48
C SER A 372 -24.21 -95.72 29.07
N GLU A 373 -24.70 -96.81 28.48
CA GLU A 373 -26.11 -97.02 28.14
C GLU A 373 -27.01 -97.41 29.35
N VAL A 374 -26.67 -96.98 30.57
CA VAL A 374 -27.48 -97.24 31.78
C VAL A 374 -27.64 -95.97 32.60
N THR A 375 -28.71 -95.22 32.34
CA THR A 375 -29.08 -94.01 33.12
C THR A 375 -30.32 -94.27 33.98
N CYS A 376 -30.28 -93.82 35.24
CA CYS A 376 -31.31 -94.07 36.26
C CYS A 376 -32.52 -93.11 36.10
N LEU A 377 -33.69 -93.67 35.76
CA LEU A 377 -34.96 -92.93 35.60
C LEU A 377 -35.39 -92.12 36.85
N LYS A 378 -34.92 -92.48 38.04
CA LYS A 378 -35.20 -91.76 39.29
C LYS A 378 -34.42 -90.44 39.40
N CYS A 379 -33.23 -90.37 38.79
CA CYS A 379 -32.44 -89.14 38.75
C CYS A 379 -33.09 -88.11 37.80
N CYS A 380 -33.63 -88.55 36.68
CA CYS A 380 -34.31 -87.68 35.72
C CYS A 380 -35.57 -87.01 36.30
N GLN A 381 -36.37 -87.74 37.10
CA GLN A 381 -37.57 -87.18 37.73
C GLN A 381 -37.28 -86.11 38.79
N GLU A 382 -36.17 -86.25 39.52
CA GLU A 382 -35.73 -85.24 40.47
C GLU A 382 -35.20 -84.01 39.72
N GLU A 383 -34.42 -84.19 38.64
CA GLU A 383 -33.97 -83.10 37.77
C GLU A 383 -35.13 -82.29 37.20
N ASP A 384 -36.21 -82.95 36.74
CA ASP A 384 -37.42 -82.27 36.24
C ASP A 384 -38.11 -81.43 37.32
N ARG A 385 -38.18 -81.93 38.56
CA ARG A 385 -38.76 -81.18 39.70
C ARG A 385 -37.91 -79.97 40.10
N TYR A 386 -36.58 -80.11 40.12
CA TYR A 386 -35.67 -79.00 40.38
C TYR A 386 -35.74 -77.96 39.25
N ALA A 387 -35.85 -78.40 37.98
CA ALA A 387 -36.02 -77.51 36.84
C ALA A 387 -37.31 -76.69 36.93
N GLU A 388 -38.44 -77.31 37.27
CA GLU A 388 -39.72 -76.60 37.44
C GLU A 388 -39.66 -75.57 38.59
N MET A 389 -38.99 -75.92 39.70
CA MET A 389 -38.79 -74.99 40.82
C MET A 389 -37.90 -73.81 40.44
N VAL A 390 -36.83 -74.04 39.67
CA VAL A 390 -35.93 -73.00 39.17
C VAL A 390 -36.67 -72.05 38.21
N GLU A 391 -37.50 -72.55 37.30
CA GLU A 391 -38.29 -71.69 36.41
C GLU A 391 -39.26 -70.78 37.18
N LYS A 392 -39.92 -71.30 38.24
CA LYS A 392 -40.75 -70.46 39.14
C LYS A 392 -39.94 -69.34 39.82
N VAL A 393 -38.70 -69.61 40.25
CA VAL A 393 -37.81 -68.60 40.83
C VAL A 393 -37.41 -67.55 39.79
N LYS A 394 -37.14 -67.95 38.55
CA LYS A 394 -36.83 -67.02 37.45
C LYS A 394 -38.02 -66.11 37.12
N GLU A 395 -39.24 -66.64 37.09
CA GLU A 395 -40.46 -65.86 36.89
C GLU A 395 -40.66 -64.82 38.00
N GLN A 396 -40.48 -65.21 39.26
CA GLN A 396 -40.57 -64.29 40.40
C GLN A 396 -39.49 -63.21 40.35
N ALA A 397 -38.26 -63.55 39.95
CA ALA A 397 -37.17 -62.58 39.79
C ALA A 397 -37.47 -61.58 38.66
N ARG A 398 -37.98 -62.02 37.51
CA ARG A 398 -38.41 -61.11 36.42
C ARG A 398 -39.52 -60.16 36.88
N TRP A 399 -40.50 -60.66 37.62
CA TRP A 399 -41.58 -59.83 38.16
C TRP A 399 -41.06 -58.74 39.11
N LEU A 400 -40.08 -59.07 39.97
CA LEU A 400 -39.43 -58.10 40.86
C LEU A 400 -38.59 -57.07 40.08
N GLU A 401 -37.83 -57.51 39.07
CA GLU A 401 -37.03 -56.64 38.18
C GLU A 401 -37.94 -55.57 37.54
N ASP A 402 -39.06 -56.00 36.97
CA ASP A 402 -40.05 -55.14 36.32
C ASP A 402 -40.72 -54.17 37.28
N LYS A 403 -41.08 -54.64 38.49
CA LYS A 403 -41.68 -53.81 39.52
C LYS A 403 -40.72 -52.72 39.98
N LEU A 404 -39.45 -53.06 40.22
CA LEU A 404 -38.40 -52.10 40.59
C LEU A 404 -38.15 -51.10 39.46
N ALA A 405 -38.03 -51.55 38.20
CA ALA A 405 -37.84 -50.67 37.05
C ALA A 405 -38.99 -49.66 36.88
N ARG A 406 -40.25 -50.08 37.09
CA ARG A 406 -41.40 -49.15 37.10
C ARG A 406 -41.32 -48.13 38.24
N CYS A 407 -40.95 -48.55 39.45
CA CYS A 407 -40.80 -47.65 40.59
C CYS A 407 -39.68 -46.63 40.39
N THR A 408 -38.49 -47.06 39.92
CA THR A 408 -37.35 -46.18 39.62
C THR A 408 -37.72 -45.12 38.59
N ARG A 409 -38.33 -45.51 37.46
CA ARG A 409 -38.79 -44.55 36.44
C ARG A 409 -39.86 -43.58 36.93
N ARG A 410 -40.69 -43.96 37.91
CA ARG A 410 -41.67 -43.02 38.51
C ARG A 410 -40.95 -41.96 39.34
N LEU A 411 -39.88 -42.34 40.02
CA LEU A 411 -39.11 -41.51 40.92
C LEU A 411 -38.20 -40.54 40.14
N GLU A 412 -37.57 -41.02 39.07
CA GLU A 412 -36.80 -40.20 38.12
C GLU A 412 -37.68 -39.15 37.43
N ARG A 413 -38.86 -39.52 36.92
CA ARG A 413 -39.81 -38.54 36.34
C ARG A 413 -40.30 -37.50 37.34
N ALA A 414 -40.44 -37.86 38.61
CA ALA A 414 -40.79 -36.90 39.65
C ALA A 414 -39.64 -35.90 39.90
N HIS A 415 -38.39 -36.37 39.82
CA HIS A 415 -37.21 -35.53 39.88
C HIS A 415 -37.10 -34.59 38.67
N GLU A 416 -37.23 -35.09 37.44
CA GLU A 416 -37.19 -34.30 36.21
C GLU A 416 -38.22 -33.15 36.20
N ARG A 417 -39.47 -33.45 36.57
CA ARG A 417 -40.54 -32.43 36.68
C ARG A 417 -40.24 -31.35 37.72
N SER A 418 -39.47 -31.68 38.76
CA SER A 418 -39.08 -30.76 39.83
C SER A 418 -37.81 -29.96 39.49
N SER A 419 -36.97 -30.46 38.56
CA SER A 419 -35.75 -29.79 38.10
C SER A 419 -35.99 -28.89 36.87
N ALA A 420 -37.05 -29.13 36.10
CA ALA A 420 -37.37 -28.36 34.88
C ALA A 420 -37.72 -26.87 35.10
N CYS A 421 -37.85 -26.39 36.34
CA CYS A 421 -38.24 -25.00 36.64
C CYS A 421 -37.08 -24.11 37.12
N THR A 422 -35.84 -24.60 37.15
CA THR A 422 -34.64 -23.81 37.49
C THR A 422 -33.48 -24.21 36.57
N SER A 423 -33.45 -23.69 35.34
CA SER A 423 -32.29 -23.88 34.46
C SER A 423 -31.46 -22.59 34.36
N GLU A 424 -30.42 -22.49 35.18
CA GLU A 424 -29.13 -22.05 34.68
C GLU A 424 -28.28 -23.32 34.56
N ARG A 425 -27.93 -23.63 33.31
CA ARG A 425 -27.16 -24.80 32.93
C ARG A 425 -25.69 -24.47 33.16
N THR A 426 -25.16 -24.77 34.35
CA THR A 426 -23.71 -24.72 34.58
C THR A 426 -23.11 -26.06 34.18
N GLU A 427 -22.47 -26.08 33.02
CA GLU A 427 -21.47 -27.06 32.63
C GLU A 427 -20.18 -26.80 33.45
N ASP A 428 -19.68 -27.86 34.11
CA ASP A 428 -18.30 -28.11 34.56
C ASP A 428 -18.23 -28.70 35.98
N VAL A 429 -18.20 -30.05 36.08
CA VAL A 429 -17.32 -30.78 37.01
C VAL A 429 -16.97 -32.13 36.36
N SER A 430 -15.87 -32.16 35.63
CA SER A 430 -15.19 -33.41 35.27
C SER A 430 -14.63 -34.02 36.56
N LEU A 431 -15.32 -35.02 37.10
CA LEU A 431 -14.87 -35.86 38.20
C LEU A 431 -13.70 -36.72 37.73
N ARG A 432 -12.48 -36.18 37.86
CA ARG A 432 -11.26 -36.98 37.93
C ARG A 432 -11.03 -37.40 39.37
N GLU A 433 -11.85 -38.32 39.88
CA GLU A 433 -11.59 -39.01 41.15
C GLU A 433 -10.94 -40.38 40.87
N GLN A 434 -9.61 -40.38 41.05
CA GLN A 434 -8.83 -41.41 41.72
C GLN A 434 -9.37 -42.85 41.66
N LYS A 435 -8.98 -43.59 40.62
CA LYS A 435 -8.64 -45.01 40.79
C LYS A 435 -7.15 -45.08 41.12
N ASP A 436 -6.82 -45.21 42.40
CA ASP A 436 -5.71 -46.04 42.86
C ASP A 436 -5.71 -46.13 44.39
N THR A 437 -5.25 -47.28 44.88
CA THR A 437 -5.01 -47.68 46.28
C THR A 437 -6.20 -48.20 47.10
N HIS A 438 -6.50 -49.50 46.94
CA HIS A 438 -6.42 -50.40 48.09
C HIS A 438 -5.87 -51.76 47.64
N LEU A 439 -4.63 -52.04 48.07
CA LEU A 439 -4.03 -53.37 48.09
C LEU A 439 -4.60 -54.17 49.29
N GLU A 440 -4.35 -55.48 49.26
CA GLU A 440 -4.72 -56.54 50.22
C GLU A 440 -6.17 -57.05 50.05
N MET A 441 -6.44 -58.35 49.93
CA MET A 441 -5.75 -59.48 50.56
C MET A 441 -6.01 -60.79 49.78
N LYS A 442 -4.99 -61.66 49.76
CA LYS A 442 -5.03 -63.03 49.23
C LYS A 442 -5.93 -63.95 50.09
N SER A 443 -6.73 -64.77 49.39
CA SER A 443 -7.22 -66.14 49.73
C SER A 443 -8.09 -66.36 50.98
N PRO A 444 -8.91 -67.45 51.06
CA PRO A 444 -8.82 -68.70 50.29
C PRO A 444 -10.10 -69.15 49.56
N GLU A 445 -9.89 -70.17 48.73
CA GLU A 445 -10.87 -71.10 48.18
C GLU A 445 -11.90 -71.60 49.22
N TRP A 446 -12.91 -72.32 48.71
CA TRP A 446 -13.97 -73.08 49.41
C TRP A 446 -15.35 -72.43 49.47
N SER A 447 -16.06 -72.48 48.35
CA SER A 447 -17.46 -72.94 48.31
C SER A 447 -17.83 -73.37 46.89
N PRO A 448 -18.60 -74.46 46.70
CA PRO A 448 -19.16 -74.79 45.40
C PRO A 448 -19.99 -73.59 44.95
N ARG A 449 -19.56 -72.94 43.87
CA ARG A 449 -20.28 -71.79 43.31
C ARG A 449 -21.62 -72.30 42.81
N VAL A 450 -22.66 -72.09 43.62
CA VAL A 450 -24.01 -71.96 43.12
C VAL A 450 -23.94 -70.81 42.12
N GLU A 451 -24.01 -71.15 40.85
CA GLU A 451 -24.09 -70.19 39.75
C GLU A 451 -25.23 -69.23 40.11
N PRO A 452 -24.95 -67.94 40.39
CA PRO A 452 -25.99 -67.02 40.82
C PRO A 452 -27.01 -66.98 39.70
N LEU A 453 -28.27 -67.31 39.99
CA LEU A 453 -29.36 -67.18 39.03
C LEU A 453 -29.26 -65.78 38.42
N CYS A 454 -28.93 -65.69 37.13
CA CYS A 454 -28.66 -64.42 36.45
C CYS A 454 -29.82 -63.44 36.63
N GLU A 455 -31.03 -63.95 36.78
CA GLU A 455 -32.24 -63.20 37.08
C GLU A 455 -32.17 -62.48 38.44
N LEU A 456 -31.59 -63.10 39.48
CA LEU A 456 -31.40 -62.45 40.78
C LEU A 456 -30.35 -61.33 40.71
N ALA A 457 -29.26 -61.51 39.95
CA ALA A 457 -28.26 -60.46 39.74
C ALA A 457 -28.88 -59.21 39.08
N ARG A 458 -29.82 -59.41 38.14
CA ARG A 458 -30.57 -58.32 37.50
C ARG A 458 -31.51 -57.61 38.47
N VAL A 459 -32.19 -58.35 39.36
CA VAL A 459 -33.00 -57.77 40.44
C VAL A 459 -32.14 -56.91 41.38
N TRP A 460 -30.95 -57.37 41.76
CA TRP A 460 -30.01 -56.61 42.59
C TRP A 460 -29.56 -55.30 41.90
N ALA A 461 -29.18 -55.35 40.63
CA ALA A 461 -28.82 -54.14 39.88
C ALA A 461 -29.99 -53.13 39.79
N ARG A 462 -31.24 -53.61 39.64
CA ARG A 462 -32.43 -52.74 39.67
C ARG A 462 -32.69 -52.13 41.04
N LEU A 463 -32.42 -52.88 42.10
CA LEU A 463 -32.54 -52.39 43.48
C LEU A 463 -31.51 -51.29 43.76
N GLU A 464 -30.26 -51.46 43.32
CA GLU A 464 -29.22 -50.42 43.43
C GLU A 464 -29.57 -49.16 42.63
N ALA A 465 -30.10 -49.31 41.41
CA ALA A 465 -30.58 -48.16 40.63
C ALA A 465 -31.75 -47.45 41.33
N HIS A 466 -32.68 -48.22 41.92
CA HIS A 466 -33.77 -47.67 42.72
C HIS A 466 -33.27 -46.89 43.95
N SER A 467 -32.27 -47.42 44.66
CA SER A 467 -31.64 -46.75 45.80
C SER A 467 -31.02 -45.41 45.39
N ARG A 468 -30.24 -45.39 44.29
CA ARG A 468 -29.61 -44.15 43.79
C ARG A 468 -30.63 -43.10 43.37
N ALA A 469 -31.71 -43.52 42.70
CA ALA A 469 -32.80 -42.61 42.38
C ALA A 469 -33.46 -42.06 43.65
N ALA A 470 -33.70 -42.92 44.66
CA ALA A 470 -34.28 -42.52 45.93
C ALA A 470 -33.41 -41.49 46.66
N ASP A 471 -32.09 -41.70 46.74
CA ASP A 471 -31.15 -40.76 47.35
C ASP A 471 -31.15 -39.40 46.63
N THR A 472 -31.25 -39.41 45.30
CA THR A 472 -31.31 -38.18 44.48
C THR A 472 -32.60 -37.40 44.74
N ALA A 473 -33.74 -38.10 44.86
CA ALA A 473 -35.00 -37.46 45.24
C ALA A 473 -34.97 -36.89 46.66
N LEU A 474 -34.38 -37.61 47.62
CA LEU A 474 -34.20 -37.13 49.00
C LEU A 474 -33.33 -35.87 49.07
N LYS A 475 -32.21 -35.82 48.33
CA LYS A 475 -31.38 -34.62 48.22
C LYS A 475 -32.17 -33.44 47.67
N ARG A 476 -32.95 -33.64 46.60
CA ARG A 476 -33.79 -32.57 46.03
C ARG A 476 -34.84 -32.07 47.01
N ILE A 477 -35.44 -32.95 47.81
CA ILE A 477 -36.37 -32.55 48.87
C ILE A 477 -35.66 -31.65 49.88
N ALA A 478 -34.46 -32.02 50.34
CA ALA A 478 -33.66 -31.20 51.25
C ALA A 478 -33.29 -29.83 50.65
N ASP A 479 -32.91 -29.77 49.36
CA ASP A 479 -32.62 -28.52 48.67
C ASP A 479 -33.84 -27.60 48.60
N LEU A 480 -35.02 -28.15 48.28
CA LEU A 480 -36.26 -27.40 48.23
C LEU A 480 -36.68 -26.89 49.62
N GLU A 481 -36.43 -27.67 50.68
CA GLU A 481 -36.65 -27.24 52.06
C GLU A 481 -35.73 -26.08 52.45
N MET A 482 -34.46 -26.12 52.04
CA MET A 482 -33.50 -25.04 52.25
C MET A 482 -33.90 -23.77 51.47
N GLN A 483 -34.27 -23.89 50.19
CA GLN A 483 -34.75 -22.77 49.38
C GLN A 483 -36.00 -22.13 50.00
N ARG A 484 -36.93 -22.95 50.50
CA ARG A 484 -38.10 -22.48 51.23
C ARG A 484 -37.72 -21.73 52.51
N ALA A 485 -36.72 -22.19 53.26
CA ALA A 485 -36.23 -21.49 54.45
C ALA A 485 -35.60 -20.13 54.09
N GLN A 486 -34.76 -20.07 53.04
CA GLN A 486 -34.16 -18.83 52.55
C GLN A 486 -35.22 -17.82 52.09
N LEU A 487 -36.24 -18.27 51.36
CA LEU A 487 -37.35 -17.40 50.94
C LEU A 487 -38.16 -16.88 52.14
N LYS A 488 -38.34 -17.69 53.18
CA LYS A 488 -38.96 -17.22 54.44
C LYS A 488 -38.11 -16.14 55.09
N ASP A 489 -36.79 -16.28 55.14
CA ASP A 489 -35.88 -15.27 55.69
C ASP A 489 -35.89 -13.98 54.87
N VAL A 490 -35.88 -14.07 53.54
CA VAL A 490 -36.00 -12.90 52.65
C VAL A 490 -37.35 -12.21 52.85
N ALA A 491 -38.45 -12.96 52.93
CA ALA A 491 -39.76 -12.39 53.21
C ALA A 491 -39.81 -11.70 54.58
N GLN A 492 -39.14 -12.27 55.60
CA GLN A 492 -39.04 -11.69 56.93
C GLN A 492 -38.18 -10.41 56.92
N ARG A 493 -37.04 -10.40 56.21
CA ARG A 493 -36.21 -9.21 56.02
C ARG A 493 -36.95 -8.10 55.28
N ASN A 494 -37.71 -8.44 54.24
CA ASN A 494 -38.53 -7.47 53.51
C ASN A 494 -39.62 -6.86 54.40
N ARG A 495 -40.28 -7.66 55.25
CA ARG A 495 -41.21 -7.13 56.27
C ARG A 495 -40.50 -6.20 57.27
N ASN A 496 -39.30 -6.54 57.70
CA ASN A 496 -38.51 -5.71 58.62
C ASN A 496 -38.02 -4.41 57.95
N ASN A 497 -37.70 -4.45 56.66
CA ASN A 497 -37.31 -3.28 55.87
C ASN A 497 -38.50 -2.36 55.58
N LEU A 498 -39.69 -2.91 55.34
CA LEU A 498 -40.94 -2.14 55.19
C LEU A 498 -41.32 -1.42 56.50
N THR A 499 -41.06 -2.03 57.66
CA THR A 499 -41.35 -1.41 58.97
C THR A 499 -40.32 -0.36 59.39
N THR A 500 -39.09 -0.38 58.84
CA THR A 500 -38.01 0.56 59.21
C THR A 500 -37.74 1.64 58.14
N GLY A 501 -37.98 1.34 56.86
CA GLY A 501 -37.68 2.22 55.72
C GLY A 501 -38.70 3.34 55.49
N ASP A 502 -39.99 3.11 55.77
CA ASP A 502 -41.03 4.11 55.51
C ASP A 502 -41.05 5.26 56.54
N ALA A 503 -40.63 4.99 57.78
CA ALA A 503 -40.55 6.05 58.80
C ALA A 503 -39.55 7.15 58.42
N SER A 504 -38.43 6.79 57.79
CA SER A 504 -37.38 7.74 57.40
C SER A 504 -37.70 8.52 56.12
N GLN A 505 -38.38 7.90 55.15
CA GLN A 505 -38.79 8.60 53.92
C GLN A 505 -39.98 9.55 54.15
N VAL A 506 -40.92 9.18 55.04
CA VAL A 506 -42.05 10.06 55.42
C VAL A 506 -41.56 11.31 56.16
N LEU A 507 -40.56 11.20 57.05
CA LEU A 507 -39.96 12.36 57.73
C LEU A 507 -39.23 13.31 56.77
N ARG A 508 -38.51 12.79 55.76
CA ARG A 508 -37.86 13.64 54.75
C ARG A 508 -38.88 14.40 53.88
N ARG A 509 -39.98 13.75 53.48
CA ARG A 509 -41.03 14.41 52.69
C ARG A 509 -41.77 15.49 53.48
N ARG A 510 -41.98 15.30 54.79
CA ARG A 510 -42.56 16.32 55.68
C ARG A 510 -41.67 17.56 55.82
N ASN A 511 -40.36 17.37 56.00
CA ASN A 511 -39.42 18.48 56.12
C ASN A 511 -39.28 19.32 54.84
N VAL A 512 -39.37 18.68 53.66
CA VAL A 512 -39.36 19.38 52.36
C VAL A 512 -40.65 20.18 52.12
N ALA A 513 -41.80 19.65 52.55
CA ALA A 513 -43.08 20.36 52.46
C ALA A 513 -43.13 21.60 53.39
N ASP A 514 -42.59 21.47 54.62
CA ASP A 514 -42.53 22.60 55.58
C ASP A 514 -41.57 23.71 55.12
N THR A 515 -40.47 23.37 54.46
CA THR A 515 -39.54 24.37 53.89
C THR A 515 -40.17 25.10 52.70
N ALA A 516 -40.92 24.40 51.85
CA ALA A 516 -41.65 25.02 50.75
C ALA A 516 -42.74 25.99 51.23
N LEU A 517 -43.48 25.65 52.29
CA LEU A 517 -44.48 26.53 52.90
C LEU A 517 -43.89 27.80 53.54
N ARG A 518 -42.70 27.70 54.13
CA ARG A 518 -41.99 28.87 54.68
C ARG A 518 -41.50 29.82 53.58
N LEU A 519 -40.98 29.28 52.47
CA LEU A 519 -40.58 30.08 51.31
C LEU A 519 -41.77 30.77 50.64
N ALA A 520 -42.90 30.05 50.50
CA ALA A 520 -44.13 30.63 49.95
C ALA A 520 -44.69 31.75 50.85
N SER A 521 -44.59 31.60 52.18
CA SER A 521 -45.00 32.64 53.13
C SER A 521 -44.08 33.87 53.08
N PHE A 522 -42.77 33.67 52.91
CA PHE A 522 -41.79 34.76 52.79
C PHE A 522 -42.00 35.57 51.50
N LEU A 523 -42.24 34.89 50.36
CA LEU A 523 -42.55 35.56 49.09
C LEU A 523 -43.88 36.32 49.12
N LYS A 524 -44.86 35.82 49.88
CA LYS A 524 -46.16 36.49 50.05
C LYS A 524 -46.07 37.73 50.93
N LEU A 525 -45.12 37.78 51.87
CA LEU A 525 -44.84 38.97 52.70
C LEU A 525 -44.03 40.03 51.94
N THR A 526 -43.12 39.65 51.04
CA THR A 526 -42.36 40.62 50.24
C THR A 526 -43.14 41.22 49.06
N MET A 527 -44.25 40.61 48.65
CA MET A 527 -45.14 41.14 47.60
C MET A 527 -46.24 42.09 48.11
N ILE A 528 -46.31 42.37 49.42
CA ILE A 528 -47.30 43.30 50.01
C ILE A 528 -46.72 44.72 50.19
N ASP A 529 -45.40 44.90 50.02
CA ASP A 529 -44.71 46.22 50.10
C ASP A 529 -44.13 46.71 48.76
N ILE A 530 -44.75 46.33 47.63
CA ILE A 530 -44.59 46.93 46.29
C ILE A 530 -45.99 47.19 45.74
#